data_AF-A0A924IM47-F1
#
_entry.id   AF-A0A924IM47-F1
#
_cell.length_a   1.000
_cell.length_b   1.000
_cell.length_c   1.000
_cell.angle_alpha   90.00
_cell.angle_beta   90.00
_cell.angle_gamma   90.00
#
_symmetry.space_group_name_H-M   'P 1'
#
loop_
_entity.id
_entity.type
_entity.pdbx_description
1 polymer ?
#
loop_
_entity_poly.entity_id
_entity_poly.type
_entity_poly.pdbx_seq_one_letter_code
_entity_poly.pdbx_strand_id
1 'polypeptide(L)'
;MSIEPIVIETPEQQQKRINAYHAMAVASDNLGQTGDDRDLYWVTDALIAEIQATNPPFACRPGCNQCCYTPPQVSSLEWQALYPHLLRLAPEAQNRIIEMAELQRPLQAVLALKLADALAGAPLRQIMQTVSLQCPLLVDGQCSVYDGRPFSCRSYGFMLSKGEGEARLYGSMVARMHIAHTFTHKLKLPLIEPYTGRITTLNPDETRAFLPQWLWAHLENGAFVADVRPKPDFFAGLSIPPRVNAQMTGNKTLRP
;
A
#
# COMPACT_ATOMS: atom_id res chain seq x y z
N MET A 1 41.83 4.35 23.58
CA MET A 1 40.64 4.49 22.72
C MET A 1 39.47 4.83 23.61
N SER A 2 39.04 6.09 23.60
CA SER A 2 37.86 6.53 24.35
C SER A 2 36.63 5.96 23.66
N ILE A 3 35.91 5.08 24.35
CA ILE A 3 34.61 4.59 23.89
C ILE A 3 33.65 5.77 24.08
N GLU A 4 33.19 6.37 22.98
CA GLU A 4 32.11 7.36 23.05
C GLU A 4 30.91 6.73 23.76
N PRO A 5 30.30 7.42 24.73
CA PRO A 5 29.14 6.88 25.42
C PRO A 5 28.04 6.60 24.40
N ILE A 6 27.55 5.37 24.38
CA ILE A 6 26.36 4.98 23.62
C ILE A 6 25.23 5.88 24.12
N VAL A 7 24.82 6.84 23.29
CA VAL A 7 23.69 7.72 23.60
C VAL A 7 22.44 6.86 23.58
N ILE A 8 21.97 6.45 24.76
CA ILE A 8 20.68 5.77 24.89
C ILE A 8 19.61 6.84 24.70
N GLU A 9 18.92 6.77 23.59
CA GLU A 9 17.90 7.71 23.20
C GLU A 9 16.63 7.58 24.06
N THR A 10 16.06 8.72 24.49
CA THR A 10 14.83 8.71 25.29
C THR A 10 13.58 8.59 24.40
N PRO A 11 12.47 8.00 24.90
CA PRO A 11 11.20 7.95 24.17
C PRO A 11 10.69 9.33 23.70
N GLU A 12 10.97 10.41 24.46
CA GLU A 12 10.59 11.77 24.09
C GLU A 12 11.39 12.30 22.91
N GLN A 13 12.69 12.05 22.87
CA GLN A 13 13.56 12.42 21.75
C GLN A 13 13.11 11.71 20.47
N GLN A 14 12.79 10.43 20.59
CA GLN A 14 12.25 9.65 19.49
C GLN A 14 10.87 10.13 19.03
N GLN A 15 9.96 10.40 19.96
CA GLN A 15 8.64 10.94 19.61
C GLN A 15 8.77 12.27 18.85
N LYS A 16 9.76 13.11 19.20
CA LYS A 16 10.04 14.36 18.48
C LYS A 16 10.42 14.11 17.02
N ARG A 17 11.25 13.09 16.73
CA ARG A 17 11.61 12.72 15.36
C ARG A 17 10.44 12.13 14.59
N ILE A 18 9.64 11.26 15.22
CA ILE A 18 8.38 10.76 14.64
C ILE A 18 7.47 11.93 14.23
N ASN A 19 7.32 12.94 15.09
CA ASN A 19 6.50 14.11 14.80
C ASN A 19 7.11 14.96 13.66
N ALA A 20 8.43 15.05 13.56
CA ALA A 20 9.10 15.76 12.47
C ALA A 20 8.88 15.07 11.12
N TYR A 21 9.07 13.75 11.05
CA TYR A 21 8.77 12.99 9.83
C TYR A 21 7.28 13.03 9.47
N HIS A 22 6.39 13.01 10.46
CA HIS A 22 4.96 13.21 10.21
C HIS A 22 4.67 14.56 9.54
N ALA A 23 5.28 15.64 10.03
CA ALA A 23 5.11 16.98 9.44
C ALA A 23 5.66 17.03 8.00
N MET A 24 6.83 16.43 7.76
CA MET A 24 7.42 16.31 6.40
C MET A 24 6.49 15.53 5.47
N ALA A 25 5.93 14.40 5.92
CA ALA A 25 5.05 13.57 5.10
C ALA A 25 3.78 14.32 4.69
N VAL A 26 3.17 15.09 5.61
CA VAL A 26 1.99 15.91 5.31
C VAL A 26 2.33 17.09 4.39
N ALA A 27 3.58 17.55 4.38
CA ALA A 27 4.06 18.64 3.53
C ALA A 27 4.62 18.17 2.16
N SER A 28 4.85 16.87 1.96
CA SER A 28 5.43 16.28 0.75
C SER A 28 4.76 16.78 -0.54
N ASP A 29 5.52 17.11 -1.58
CA ASP A 29 4.98 17.63 -2.85
C ASP A 29 5.05 16.62 -4.00
N ASN A 30 5.65 15.46 -3.75
CA ASN A 30 5.76 14.37 -4.71
C ASN A 30 5.72 12.99 -4.03
N LEU A 31 5.70 11.93 -4.85
CA LEU A 31 5.60 10.55 -4.40
C LEU A 31 6.49 9.66 -5.27
N GLY A 32 7.53 9.08 -4.67
CA GLY A 32 8.44 8.12 -5.30
C GLY A 32 9.31 8.72 -6.40
N GLN A 33 9.66 10.01 -6.33
CA GLN A 33 10.40 10.72 -7.38
C GLN A 33 11.75 11.24 -6.90
N THR A 34 11.79 12.01 -5.80
CA THR A 34 12.98 12.77 -5.42
C THR A 34 13.85 12.06 -4.39
N GLY A 35 13.30 11.15 -3.59
CA GLY A 35 14.06 10.48 -2.52
C GLY A 35 14.60 11.45 -1.45
N ASP A 36 13.86 12.52 -1.18
CA ASP A 36 14.19 13.55 -0.18
C ASP A 36 12.99 13.79 0.76
N ASP A 37 13.07 14.82 1.60
CA ASP A 37 12.03 15.18 2.57
C ASP A 37 10.73 15.71 1.95
N ARG A 38 10.71 15.94 0.64
CA ARG A 38 9.51 16.30 -0.13
C ARG A 38 8.82 15.09 -0.76
N ASP A 39 9.47 13.92 -0.72
CA ASP A 39 8.94 12.66 -1.24
C ASP A 39 8.20 11.88 -0.14
N LEU A 40 6.89 11.68 -0.33
CA LEU A 40 6.06 10.96 0.64
C LEU A 40 6.57 9.54 0.94
N TYR A 41 7.09 8.82 -0.06
CA TYR A 41 7.56 7.45 0.13
C TYR A 41 8.86 7.41 0.94
N TRP A 42 9.78 8.31 0.63
CA TRP A 42 11.05 8.42 1.37
C TRP A 42 10.81 8.78 2.83
N VAL A 43 9.98 9.80 3.09
CA VAL A 43 9.67 10.23 4.45
C VAL A 43 8.93 9.14 5.22
N THR A 44 8.01 8.43 4.56
CA THR A 44 7.29 7.31 5.19
C THR A 44 8.26 6.21 5.60
N ASP A 45 9.21 5.82 4.74
CA ASP A 45 10.20 4.80 5.09
C ASP A 45 11.11 5.26 6.24
N ALA A 46 11.55 6.52 6.26
CA ALA A 46 12.33 7.08 7.36
C ALA A 46 11.55 7.08 8.69
N LEU A 47 10.27 7.44 8.65
CA LEU A 47 9.37 7.34 9.80
C LEU A 47 9.20 5.90 10.29
N ILE A 48 9.08 4.92 9.38
CA ILE A 48 8.96 3.51 9.78
C ILE A 48 10.26 3.02 10.42
N ALA A 49 11.42 3.35 9.85
CA ALA A 49 12.71 3.01 10.43
C ALA A 49 12.87 3.60 11.84
N GLU A 50 12.39 4.83 12.05
CA GLU A 50 12.35 5.47 13.36
C GLU A 50 11.50 4.67 14.37
N ILE A 51 10.29 4.25 13.98
CA ILE A 51 9.42 3.45 14.85
C ILE A 51 10.04 2.08 15.18
N GLN A 52 10.74 1.47 14.21
CA GLN A 52 11.36 0.15 14.36
C GLN A 52 12.57 0.13 15.28
N ALA A 53 13.38 1.20 15.29
CA ALA A 53 14.63 1.27 16.04
C ALA A 53 14.48 0.94 17.54
N THR A 54 13.30 1.22 18.12
CA THR A 54 13.02 0.96 19.55
C THR A 54 11.89 -0.03 19.78
N ASN A 55 11.32 -0.61 18.71
CA ASN A 55 10.32 -1.67 18.78
C ASN A 55 10.76 -2.88 17.92
N PRO A 56 11.78 -3.66 18.36
CA PRO A 56 12.35 -4.77 17.61
C PRO A 56 11.39 -5.85 17.08
N PRO A 57 10.24 -6.17 17.73
CA PRO A 57 9.33 -7.18 17.18
C PRO A 57 8.54 -6.74 15.94
N PHE A 58 8.66 -5.47 15.53
CA PHE A 58 8.16 -5.00 14.23
C PHE A 58 9.12 -5.34 13.09
N ALA A 59 9.14 -6.61 12.70
CA ALA A 59 10.09 -7.13 11.71
C ALA A 59 9.77 -6.77 10.24
N CYS A 60 9.25 -5.57 9.92
CA CYS A 60 9.11 -5.16 8.51
C CYS A 60 10.48 -4.82 7.93
N ARG A 61 11.05 -5.77 7.21
CA ARG A 61 12.31 -5.65 6.47
C ARG A 61 12.18 -6.43 5.18
N PRO A 62 13.08 -6.29 4.19
CA PRO A 62 13.15 -7.23 3.08
C PRO A 62 13.06 -8.67 3.60
N GLY A 63 12.11 -9.45 3.05
CA GLY A 63 11.80 -10.82 3.52
C GLY A 63 10.67 -10.95 4.55
N CYS A 64 10.08 -9.85 5.04
CA CYS A 64 8.80 -9.91 5.74
C CYS A 64 7.64 -9.92 4.74
N ASN A 65 6.72 -10.87 4.87
CA ASN A 65 5.61 -11.08 3.93
C ASN A 65 4.23 -11.10 4.60
N GLN A 66 4.11 -10.68 5.86
CA GLN A 66 2.84 -10.73 6.60
C GLN A 66 1.74 -9.88 5.94
N CYS A 67 2.09 -8.77 5.28
CA CYS A 67 1.15 -7.94 4.53
C CYS A 67 0.85 -8.47 3.11
N CYS A 68 1.66 -9.40 2.59
CA CYS A 68 1.59 -9.87 1.21
C CYS A 68 0.43 -10.84 0.93
N TYR A 69 -0.52 -10.98 1.86
CA TYR A 69 -1.74 -11.78 1.70
C TYR A 69 -3.00 -10.92 1.71
N THR A 70 -2.85 -9.59 1.66
CA THR A 70 -3.96 -8.64 1.54
C THR A 70 -3.70 -7.78 0.31
N PRO A 71 -4.53 -7.86 -0.75
CA PRO A 71 -4.27 -7.10 -1.97
C PRO A 71 -4.43 -5.60 -1.69
N PRO A 72 -3.37 -4.79 -1.90
CA PRO A 72 -3.43 -3.37 -1.64
C PRO A 72 -4.27 -2.65 -2.70
N GLN A 73 -5.00 -1.61 -2.29
CA GLN A 73 -5.49 -0.60 -3.22
C GLN A 73 -4.31 0.31 -3.58
N VAL A 74 -4.20 0.62 -4.86
CA VAL A 74 -3.11 1.41 -5.45
C VAL A 74 -3.75 2.51 -6.29
N SER A 75 -3.34 3.76 -6.08
CA SER A 75 -3.71 4.87 -6.97
C SER A 75 -2.86 4.88 -8.24
N SER A 76 -3.32 5.55 -9.29
CA SER A 76 -2.54 5.69 -10.53
C SER A 76 -1.19 6.40 -10.29
N LEU A 77 -1.10 7.38 -9.38
CA LEU A 77 0.16 7.99 -8.96
C LEU A 77 1.10 6.96 -8.35
N GLU A 78 0.61 6.12 -7.43
CA GLU A 78 1.42 5.06 -6.84
C GLU A 78 1.78 3.98 -7.86
N TRP A 79 0.90 3.69 -8.82
CA TRP A 79 1.18 2.77 -9.92
C TRP A 79 2.29 3.29 -10.82
N GLN A 80 2.27 4.59 -11.16
CA GLN A 80 3.34 5.25 -11.92
C GLN A 80 4.69 5.17 -11.19
N ALA A 81 4.69 5.26 -9.85
CA ALA A 81 5.90 5.06 -9.05
C ALA A 81 6.34 3.58 -9.00
N LEU A 82 5.40 2.64 -8.92
CA LEU A 82 5.67 1.20 -8.79
C LEU A 82 6.12 0.56 -10.11
N TYR A 83 5.42 0.84 -11.20
CA TYR A 83 5.56 0.13 -12.48
C TYR A 83 6.98 0.14 -13.07
N PRO A 84 7.76 1.23 -12.98
CA PRO A 84 9.15 1.22 -13.40
C PRO A 84 10.02 0.21 -12.65
N HIS A 85 9.70 -0.11 -11.38
CA HIS A 85 10.41 -1.18 -10.65
C HIS A 85 10.07 -2.56 -11.21
N LEU A 86 8.82 -2.76 -11.61
CA LEU A 86 8.34 -4.01 -12.20
C LEU A 86 8.98 -4.25 -13.57
N LEU A 87 9.05 -3.24 -14.44
CA LEU A 87 9.67 -3.36 -15.76
C LEU A 87 11.20 -3.58 -15.69
N ARG A 88 11.85 -3.18 -14.59
CA ARG A 88 13.29 -3.41 -14.35
C ARG A 88 13.64 -4.83 -13.91
N LEU A 89 12.64 -5.65 -13.58
CA LEU A 89 12.87 -7.03 -13.20
C LEU A 89 13.35 -7.87 -14.37
N ALA A 90 14.14 -8.91 -14.08
CA ALA A 90 14.50 -9.92 -15.06
C ALA A 90 13.23 -10.58 -15.65
N PRO A 91 13.25 -10.99 -16.93
CA PRO A 91 12.09 -11.60 -17.59
C PRO A 91 11.49 -12.77 -16.81
N GLU A 92 12.31 -13.60 -16.17
CA GLU A 92 11.86 -14.75 -15.38
C GLU A 92 11.07 -14.32 -14.14
N ALA A 93 11.46 -13.21 -13.52
CA ALA A 93 10.74 -12.65 -12.37
C ALA A 93 9.43 -11.99 -12.81
N GLN A 94 9.42 -11.31 -13.96
CA GLN A 94 8.19 -10.79 -14.57
C GLN A 94 7.21 -11.93 -14.87
N ASN A 95 7.66 -13.01 -15.51
CA ASN A 95 6.83 -14.16 -15.84
C ASN A 95 6.20 -14.79 -14.59
N ARG A 96 6.94 -14.93 -13.48
CA ARG A 96 6.36 -15.41 -12.21
C ARG A 96 5.24 -14.51 -11.68
N ILE A 97 5.40 -13.19 -11.81
CA ILE A 97 4.34 -12.23 -11.43
C ILE A 97 3.13 -12.39 -12.36
N ILE A 98 3.35 -12.53 -13.66
CA ILE A 98 2.29 -12.72 -14.67
C ILE A 98 1.52 -14.00 -14.38
N GLU A 99 2.20 -15.12 -14.21
CA GLU A 99 1.59 -16.41 -13.87
C GLU A 99 0.73 -16.30 -12.61
N MET A 100 1.26 -15.69 -11.54
CA MET A 100 0.50 -15.49 -10.31
C MET A 100 -0.69 -14.55 -10.50
N ALA A 101 -0.55 -13.48 -11.28
CA ALA A 101 -1.66 -12.58 -11.59
C ALA A 101 -2.74 -13.31 -12.41
N GLU A 102 -2.37 -14.07 -13.43
CA GLU A 102 -3.29 -14.83 -14.27
C GLU A 102 -4.05 -15.91 -13.48
N LEU A 103 -3.37 -16.63 -12.58
CA LEU A 103 -4.02 -17.59 -11.66
C LEU A 103 -5.10 -16.93 -10.81
N GLN A 104 -4.96 -15.64 -10.53
CA GLN A 104 -5.88 -14.86 -9.72
C GLN A 104 -6.93 -14.11 -10.55
N ARG A 105 -6.84 -14.12 -11.88
CA ARG A 105 -7.77 -13.43 -12.79
C ARG A 105 -9.25 -13.77 -12.54
N PRO A 106 -9.64 -15.02 -12.20
CA PRO A 106 -11.04 -15.31 -11.83
C PRO A 106 -11.57 -14.50 -10.63
N LEU A 107 -10.69 -13.97 -9.77
CA LEU A 107 -11.07 -13.13 -8.63
C LEU A 107 -11.35 -11.68 -9.00
N GLN A 108 -11.11 -11.27 -10.25
CA GLN A 108 -11.28 -9.88 -10.70
C GLN A 108 -12.71 -9.38 -10.49
N ALA A 109 -13.73 -10.21 -10.73
CA ALA A 109 -15.13 -9.86 -10.49
C ALA A 109 -15.43 -9.63 -8.99
N VAL A 110 -14.82 -10.43 -8.11
CA VAL A 110 -14.95 -10.25 -6.64
C VAL A 110 -14.28 -8.95 -6.22
N LEU A 111 -13.06 -8.67 -6.69
CA LEU A 111 -12.34 -7.43 -6.41
C LEU A 111 -13.10 -6.20 -6.93
N ALA A 112 -13.72 -6.30 -8.11
CA ALA A 112 -14.57 -5.25 -8.70
C ALA A 112 -15.75 -4.90 -7.80
N LEU A 113 -16.48 -5.91 -7.33
CA LEU A 113 -17.61 -5.73 -6.40
C LEU A 113 -17.17 -5.05 -5.11
N LYS A 114 -16.04 -5.50 -4.53
CA LYS A 114 -15.51 -4.93 -3.28
C LYS A 114 -15.07 -3.48 -3.44
N LEU A 115 -14.51 -3.11 -4.60
CA LEU A 115 -14.19 -1.73 -4.92
C LEU A 115 -15.45 -0.88 -5.04
N ALA A 116 -16.50 -1.39 -5.69
CA ALA A 116 -17.77 -0.69 -5.82
C ALA A 116 -18.43 -0.43 -4.45
N ASP A 117 -18.43 -1.44 -3.56
CA ASP A 117 -18.90 -1.29 -2.17
C ASP A 117 -18.12 -0.20 -1.42
N ALA A 118 -16.78 -0.17 -1.57
CA ALA A 118 -15.94 0.86 -0.96
C ALA A 118 -16.30 2.27 -1.40
N LEU A 119 -16.50 2.45 -2.71
CA LEU A 119 -16.88 3.72 -3.32
C LEU A 119 -18.30 4.14 -2.89
N ALA A 120 -19.18 3.17 -2.60
CA ALA A 120 -20.51 3.39 -2.03
C ALA A 120 -20.48 3.70 -0.52
N GLY A 121 -19.30 3.88 0.08
CA GLY A 121 -19.15 4.23 1.50
C GLY A 121 -19.23 3.03 2.44
N ALA A 122 -19.30 1.79 1.92
CA ALA A 122 -19.10 0.62 2.77
C ALA A 122 -17.65 0.62 3.28
N PRO A 123 -17.41 0.20 4.53
CA PRO A 123 -16.05 0.12 5.06
C PRO A 123 -15.27 -0.95 4.31
N LEU A 124 -14.54 -0.55 3.24
CA LEU A 124 -13.68 -1.38 2.40
C LEU A 124 -12.81 -2.32 3.23
N ARG A 125 -12.37 -1.82 4.39
CA ARG A 125 -11.55 -2.53 5.37
C ARG A 125 -12.17 -3.84 5.87
N GLN A 126 -13.47 -3.89 6.16
CA GLN A 126 -14.12 -5.09 6.72
C GLN A 126 -14.28 -6.19 5.66
N ILE A 127 -14.45 -5.76 4.41
CA ILE A 127 -14.60 -6.62 3.24
C ILE A 127 -13.24 -7.15 2.76
N MET A 128 -12.16 -6.39 2.87
CA MET A 128 -10.82 -6.83 2.45
C MET A 128 -10.11 -7.73 3.47
N GLN A 129 -10.53 -7.70 4.74
CA GLN A 129 -10.05 -8.64 5.76
C GLN A 129 -10.48 -10.09 5.53
N THR A 130 -11.44 -10.34 4.62
CA THR A 130 -11.96 -11.69 4.32
C THR A 130 -11.38 -12.32 3.06
N VAL A 131 -10.60 -11.56 2.28
CA VAL A 131 -9.92 -12.08 1.09
C VAL A 131 -8.42 -12.17 1.38
N SER A 132 -7.97 -13.38 1.68
CA SER A 132 -6.55 -13.69 1.76
C SER A 132 -6.07 -14.09 0.36
N LEU A 133 -5.36 -13.18 -0.30
CA LEU A 133 -4.80 -13.41 -1.63
C LEU A 133 -3.33 -13.08 -1.62
N GLN A 134 -2.50 -14.06 -1.97
CA GLN A 134 -1.06 -13.84 -2.12
C GLN A 134 -0.82 -12.75 -3.16
N CYS A 135 -0.03 -11.75 -2.82
CA CYS A 135 0.38 -10.69 -3.72
C CYS A 135 1.16 -11.29 -4.91
N PRO A 136 0.82 -10.95 -6.17
CA PRO A 136 1.61 -11.40 -7.32
C PRO A 136 3.07 -10.94 -7.28
N LEU A 137 3.37 -9.85 -6.57
CA LEU A 137 4.74 -9.34 -6.38
C LEU A 137 5.51 -10.10 -5.29
N LEU A 138 4.90 -11.07 -4.60
CA LEU A 138 5.59 -11.92 -3.62
C LEU A 138 6.27 -13.08 -4.35
N VAL A 139 7.56 -12.93 -4.61
CA VAL A 139 8.41 -13.93 -5.27
C VAL A 139 9.42 -14.46 -4.26
N ASP A 140 9.49 -15.78 -4.09
CA ASP A 140 10.41 -16.45 -3.16
C ASP A 140 10.35 -15.91 -1.72
N GLY A 141 9.15 -15.54 -1.27
CA GLY A 141 8.90 -15.00 0.06
C GLY A 141 9.29 -13.53 0.24
N GLN A 142 9.72 -12.84 -0.83
CA GLN A 142 10.12 -11.44 -0.80
C GLN A 142 9.33 -10.60 -1.80
N CYS A 143 9.14 -9.32 -1.50
CA CYS A 143 8.56 -8.39 -2.47
C CYS A 143 9.58 -8.15 -3.59
N SER A 144 9.22 -8.52 -4.82
CA SER A 144 10.08 -8.33 -6.00
C SER A 144 10.32 -6.85 -6.33
N VAL A 145 9.42 -5.96 -5.89
CA VAL A 145 9.53 -4.51 -6.07
C VAL A 145 9.53 -3.77 -4.74
N TYR A 146 10.31 -4.25 -3.77
CA TYR A 146 10.29 -3.72 -2.39
C TYR A 146 10.37 -2.19 -2.36
N ASP A 147 11.28 -1.56 -3.10
CA ASP A 147 11.43 -0.09 -3.13
C ASP A 147 10.28 0.64 -3.82
N GLY A 148 9.55 -0.03 -4.71
CA GLY A 148 8.37 0.49 -5.41
C GLY A 148 7.04 0.18 -4.69
N ARG A 149 7.09 -0.36 -3.47
CA ARG A 149 5.88 -0.79 -2.74
C ARG A 149 4.90 0.38 -2.50
N PRO A 150 3.58 0.16 -2.63
CA PRO A 150 2.57 1.19 -2.36
C PRO A 150 2.58 1.68 -0.91
N PHE A 151 1.96 2.83 -0.64
CA PHE A 151 1.92 3.42 0.70
C PHE A 151 1.26 2.49 1.74
N SER A 152 0.20 1.78 1.33
CA SER A 152 -0.47 0.79 2.19
C SER A 152 0.47 -0.33 2.63
N CYS A 153 1.44 -0.72 1.81
CA CYS A 153 2.46 -1.70 2.18
C CYS A 153 3.54 -1.10 3.11
N ARG A 154 3.92 0.17 2.90
CA ARG A 154 4.90 0.89 3.76
C ARG A 154 4.39 1.09 5.18
N SER A 155 3.13 1.49 5.30
CA SER A 155 2.49 1.86 6.57
C SER A 155 1.92 0.67 7.37
N TYR A 156 1.92 -0.53 6.79
CA TYR A 156 1.26 -1.71 7.37
C TYR A 156 1.88 -2.11 8.71
N GLY A 157 1.05 -2.14 9.75
CA GLY A 157 1.47 -2.44 11.12
C GLY A 157 2.04 -1.24 11.87
N PHE A 158 2.39 -0.13 11.22
CA PHE A 158 3.09 0.98 11.87
C PHE A 158 2.24 2.22 12.12
N MET A 159 1.06 2.28 11.50
CA MET A 159 0.15 3.40 11.65
C MET A 159 -1.16 2.97 12.29
N LEU A 160 -1.83 3.93 12.91
CA LEU A 160 -3.20 3.78 13.38
C LEU A 160 -4.17 4.23 12.29
N SER A 161 -5.39 3.75 12.38
CA SER A 161 -6.50 4.10 11.49
C SER A 161 -7.75 4.26 12.33
N LYS A 162 -8.57 5.25 12.03
CA LYS A 162 -9.82 5.50 12.75
C LYS A 162 -10.80 4.35 12.47
N GLY A 163 -11.29 3.73 13.55
CA GLY A 163 -12.41 2.79 13.56
C GLY A 163 -13.66 3.43 14.16
N GLU A 164 -14.70 2.63 14.38
CA GLU A 164 -15.94 3.02 15.09
C GLU A 164 -15.62 3.51 16.51
N GLY A 165 -15.34 4.81 16.66
CA GLY A 165 -15.05 5.46 17.94
C GLY A 165 -13.64 5.29 18.50
N GLU A 166 -12.79 4.43 17.93
CA GLU A 166 -11.42 4.19 18.43
C GLU A 166 -10.37 4.08 17.34
N ALA A 167 -9.12 4.47 17.64
CA ALA A 167 -7.98 4.28 16.76
C ALA A 167 -7.49 2.82 16.85
N ARG A 168 -7.30 2.17 15.71
CA ARG A 168 -6.85 0.78 15.62
C ARG A 168 -5.63 0.68 14.74
N LEU A 169 -4.72 -0.24 15.08
CA LEU A 169 -3.58 -0.54 14.26
C LEU A 169 -4.00 -0.89 12.82
N TYR A 170 -3.39 -0.22 11.86
CA TYR A 170 -3.58 -0.45 10.45
C TYR A 170 -2.88 -1.76 10.05
N GLY A 171 -3.67 -2.77 9.73
CA GLY A 171 -3.19 -4.12 9.43
C GLY A 171 -4.35 -5.12 9.38
N SER A 172 -4.08 -6.34 8.93
CA SER A 172 -5.04 -7.46 9.00
C SER A 172 -5.32 -7.84 10.46
N MET A 173 -6.40 -8.58 10.70
CA MET A 173 -6.69 -9.09 12.04
C MET A 173 -5.52 -9.92 12.59
N VAL A 174 -4.94 -10.78 11.76
CA VAL A 174 -3.78 -11.62 12.11
C VAL A 174 -2.57 -10.76 12.47
N ALA A 175 -2.25 -9.76 11.64
CA ALA A 175 -1.15 -8.84 11.92
C ALA A 175 -1.36 -8.07 13.23
N ARG A 176 -2.58 -7.59 13.48
CA ARG A 176 -2.91 -6.90 14.74
C ARG A 176 -2.76 -7.80 15.95
N MET A 177 -3.20 -9.04 15.89
CA MET A 177 -3.03 -9.99 16.99
C MET A 177 -1.54 -10.23 17.28
N HIS A 178 -0.76 -10.52 16.24
CA HIS A 178 0.68 -10.72 16.37
C HIS A 178 1.38 -9.50 16.97
N ILE A 179 1.05 -8.31 16.47
CA ILE A 179 1.64 -7.06 16.94
C ILE A 179 1.21 -6.73 18.38
N ALA A 180 -0.07 -6.93 18.73
CA ALA A 180 -0.59 -6.68 20.08
C ALA A 180 0.13 -7.50 21.15
N HIS A 181 0.50 -8.75 20.85
CA HIS A 181 1.26 -9.60 21.77
C HIS A 181 2.73 -9.18 21.94
N THR A 182 3.22 -8.28 21.08
CA THR A 182 4.64 -7.92 21.06
C THR A 182 4.90 -6.42 21.30
N PHE A 183 3.86 -5.63 21.57
CA PHE A 183 3.97 -4.18 21.69
C PHE A 183 4.35 -3.72 23.10
N THR A 184 5.33 -2.82 23.21
CA THR A 184 5.58 -2.01 24.42
C THR A 184 5.08 -0.58 24.17
N HIS A 185 4.04 -0.13 24.88
CA HIS A 185 3.32 1.13 24.61
C HIS A 185 4.08 2.41 25.02
N LYS A 186 5.23 2.70 24.39
CA LYS A 186 6.05 3.88 24.73
C LYS A 186 5.97 5.04 23.73
N LEU A 187 5.46 4.81 22.51
CA LEU A 187 5.37 5.82 21.46
C LEU A 187 3.93 5.99 20.96
N LYS A 188 3.60 7.21 20.54
CA LYS A 188 2.36 7.53 19.82
C LYS A 188 2.58 7.29 18.34
N LEU A 189 1.91 6.26 17.82
CA LEU A 189 1.90 5.96 16.39
C LEU A 189 1.05 6.99 15.62
N PRO A 190 1.45 7.36 14.40
CA PRO A 190 0.71 8.31 13.58
C PRO A 190 -0.56 7.68 13.01
N LEU A 191 -1.55 8.52 12.75
CA LEU A 191 -2.77 8.17 12.02
C LEU A 191 -2.46 8.08 10.52
N ILE A 192 -3.06 7.12 9.81
CA ILE A 192 -2.85 6.90 8.38
C ILE A 192 -3.55 7.95 7.50
N GLU A 193 -4.63 8.55 8.00
CA GLU A 193 -5.52 9.41 7.23
C GLU A 193 -4.81 10.63 6.59
N PRO A 194 -3.94 11.38 7.30
CA PRO A 194 -3.23 12.52 6.70
C PRO A 194 -2.37 12.12 5.49
N TYR A 195 -1.76 10.94 5.52
CA TYR A 195 -0.91 10.42 4.45
C TYR A 195 -1.76 10.01 3.25
N THR A 196 -2.86 9.28 3.48
CA THR A 196 -3.79 8.91 2.40
C THR A 196 -4.45 10.13 1.77
N GLY A 197 -4.75 11.16 2.58
CA GLY A 197 -5.25 12.45 2.09
C GLY A 197 -4.20 13.15 1.23
N ARG A 198 -2.92 13.06 1.60
CA ARG A 198 -1.84 13.62 0.79
C ARG A 198 -1.69 12.91 -0.56
N ILE A 199 -1.76 11.58 -0.60
CA ILE A 199 -1.78 10.82 -1.86
C ILE A 199 -2.97 11.26 -2.73
N THR A 200 -4.15 11.44 -2.15
CA THR A 200 -5.31 11.98 -2.89
C THR A 200 -5.01 13.37 -3.46
N THR A 201 -4.40 14.28 -2.69
CA THR A 201 -4.03 15.61 -3.19
C THR A 201 -3.01 15.55 -4.33
N LEU A 202 -2.04 14.64 -4.26
CA LEU A 202 -1.02 14.46 -5.29
C LEU A 202 -1.55 13.69 -6.51
N ASN A 203 -2.69 13.00 -6.40
CA ASN A 203 -3.27 12.17 -7.44
C ASN A 203 -4.56 12.81 -8.01
N PRO A 204 -4.44 13.84 -8.87
CA PRO A 204 -5.59 14.64 -9.34
C PRO A 204 -6.58 13.84 -10.20
N ASP A 205 -6.18 12.66 -10.66
CA ASP A 205 -6.97 11.81 -11.53
C ASP A 205 -7.87 10.82 -10.78
N GLU A 206 -7.78 10.81 -9.44
CA GLU A 206 -8.49 9.98 -8.45
C GLU A 206 -8.52 8.46 -8.71
N THR A 207 -7.83 7.99 -9.74
CA THR A 207 -7.97 6.63 -10.25
C THR A 207 -7.31 5.64 -9.30
N ARG A 208 -8.09 4.64 -8.87
CA ARG A 208 -7.67 3.61 -7.91
C ARG A 208 -8.22 2.25 -8.29
N ALA A 209 -7.40 1.23 -8.11
CA ALA A 209 -7.81 -0.17 -8.25
C ALA A 209 -6.97 -1.05 -7.31
N PHE A 210 -7.36 -2.31 -7.16
CA PHE A 210 -6.49 -3.27 -6.47
C PHE A 210 -5.29 -3.60 -7.34
N LEU A 211 -4.14 -3.86 -6.69
CA LEU A 211 -2.89 -4.18 -7.38
C LEU A 211 -3.03 -5.27 -8.47
N PRO A 212 -3.75 -6.40 -8.27
CA PRO A 212 -3.96 -7.37 -9.34
C PRO A 212 -4.67 -6.77 -10.58
N GLN A 213 -5.61 -5.85 -10.38
CA GLN A 213 -6.31 -5.18 -11.49
C GLN A 213 -5.38 -4.28 -12.28
N TRP A 214 -4.47 -3.56 -11.62
CA TRP A 214 -3.42 -2.80 -12.30
C TRP A 214 -2.52 -3.69 -13.15
N LEU A 215 -2.12 -4.84 -12.61
CA LEU A 215 -1.31 -5.83 -13.34
C LEU A 215 -2.06 -6.32 -14.59
N TRP A 216 -3.29 -6.82 -14.45
CA TRP A 216 -4.08 -7.31 -15.59
C TRP A 216 -4.31 -6.23 -16.64
N ALA A 217 -4.56 -5.00 -16.21
CA ALA A 217 -4.76 -3.85 -17.08
C ALA A 217 -3.48 -3.37 -17.77
N HIS A 218 -2.32 -3.98 -17.51
CA HIS A 218 -1.02 -3.70 -18.13
C HIS A 218 -0.41 -4.92 -18.80
N LEU A 219 -1.20 -5.98 -19.00
CA LEU A 219 -0.80 -7.16 -19.75
C LEU A 219 -1.39 -7.14 -21.16
N GLU A 220 -0.54 -7.32 -22.16
CA GLU A 220 -0.92 -7.54 -23.55
C GLU A 220 -0.12 -8.71 -24.12
N ASN A 221 -0.80 -9.66 -24.76
CA ASN A 221 -0.19 -10.86 -25.34
C ASN A 221 0.73 -11.62 -24.37
N GLY A 222 0.38 -11.66 -23.07
CA GLY A 222 1.12 -12.37 -22.05
C GLY A 222 2.39 -11.66 -21.54
N ALA A 223 2.57 -10.37 -21.84
CA ALA A 223 3.70 -9.57 -21.38
C ALA A 223 3.26 -8.20 -20.83
N PHE A 224 4.07 -7.64 -19.92
CA PHE A 224 3.88 -6.26 -19.46
C PHE A 224 4.20 -5.28 -20.58
N VAL A 225 3.30 -4.32 -20.83
CA VAL A 225 3.53 -3.26 -21.81
C VAL A 225 4.43 -2.17 -21.25
N ALA A 226 5.23 -1.51 -22.09
CA ALA A 226 6.09 -0.41 -21.63
C ALA A 226 5.28 0.84 -21.25
N ASP A 227 4.12 1.05 -21.86
CA ASP A 227 3.28 2.23 -21.63
C ASP A 227 2.54 2.16 -20.29
N VAL A 228 2.71 3.18 -19.45
CA VAL A 228 1.99 3.30 -18.18
C VAL A 228 0.69 4.02 -18.44
N ARG A 229 -0.43 3.29 -18.33
CA ARG A 229 -1.76 3.85 -18.49
C ARG A 229 -2.25 4.35 -17.14
N PRO A 230 -2.43 5.66 -16.92
CA PRO A 230 -2.94 6.18 -15.65
C PRO A 230 -4.44 5.89 -15.44
N LYS A 231 -5.19 5.68 -16.54
CA LYS A 231 -6.64 5.39 -16.54
C LYS A 231 -6.97 4.21 -17.46
N PRO A 232 -6.50 2.98 -17.17
CA PRO A 232 -6.81 1.85 -18.02
C PRO A 232 -8.24 1.36 -17.77
N ASP A 233 -8.80 0.60 -18.72
CA ASP A 233 -10.03 -0.13 -18.49
C ASP A 233 -9.74 -1.40 -17.66
N PHE A 234 -9.96 -1.30 -16.34
CA PHE A 234 -9.75 -2.42 -15.41
C PHE A 234 -10.70 -3.59 -15.61
N PHE A 235 -11.72 -3.47 -16.46
CA PHE A 235 -12.77 -4.48 -16.65
C PHE A 235 -12.94 -4.91 -18.10
N ALA A 236 -12.01 -4.52 -18.98
CA ALA A 236 -12.00 -4.96 -20.37
C ALA A 236 -12.11 -6.50 -20.44
N GLY A 237 -13.13 -6.99 -21.15
CA GLY A 237 -13.37 -8.43 -21.35
C GLY A 237 -14.01 -9.17 -20.17
N LEU A 238 -14.38 -8.49 -19.08
CA LEU A 238 -15.14 -9.09 -17.98
C LEU A 238 -16.66 -8.93 -18.15
N SER A 239 -17.40 -9.99 -17.82
CA SER A 239 -18.83 -9.87 -17.54
C SER A 239 -19.04 -9.27 -16.16
N ILE A 240 -19.13 -7.94 -16.09
CA ILE A 240 -19.37 -7.21 -14.83
C ILE A 240 -20.81 -7.43 -14.35
N PRO A 241 -21.05 -7.77 -13.06
CA PRO A 241 -22.39 -7.86 -12.51
C PRO A 241 -23.17 -6.54 -12.65
N PRO A 242 -24.47 -6.56 -13.01
CA PRO A 242 -25.27 -5.35 -13.25
C PRO A 242 -25.27 -4.31 -12.12
N ARG A 243 -25.13 -4.75 -10.85
CA ARG A 243 -25.03 -3.88 -9.68
C ARG A 243 -23.80 -2.96 -9.71
N VAL A 244 -22.67 -3.46 -10.19
CA VAL A 244 -21.42 -2.69 -10.33
C VAL A 244 -21.56 -1.70 -11.48
N ASN A 245 -22.15 -2.12 -12.60
CA ASN A 245 -22.39 -1.26 -13.75
C ASN A 245 -23.32 -0.08 -13.41
N ALA A 246 -24.39 -0.31 -12.66
CA ALA A 246 -25.32 0.73 -12.20
C ALA A 246 -24.66 1.75 -11.24
N GLN A 247 -23.78 1.29 -10.36
CA GLN A 247 -23.02 2.17 -9.46
C GLN A 247 -21.92 2.95 -10.18
N MET A 248 -21.38 2.43 -11.29
CA MET A 248 -20.41 3.14 -12.15
C MET A 248 -21.06 4.16 -13.10
N THR A 249 -22.35 3.98 -13.45
CA THR A 249 -23.05 4.80 -14.47
C THR A 249 -24.03 5.83 -13.88
N GLY A 250 -24.43 5.71 -12.61
CA GLY A 250 -25.54 6.46 -12.01
C GLY A 250 -25.21 7.80 -11.36
N ASN A 251 -23.94 8.14 -11.13
CA ASN A 251 -23.54 9.39 -10.49
C ASN A 251 -22.89 10.29 -11.55
N LYS A 252 -23.43 11.49 -11.79
CA LYS A 252 -22.87 12.45 -12.76
C LYS A 252 -21.52 13.07 -12.32
N THR A 253 -20.99 12.62 -11.18
CA THR A 253 -19.61 12.80 -10.71
C THR A 253 -18.70 11.59 -10.98
N LEU A 254 -19.21 10.52 -11.60
CA LEU A 254 -18.44 9.37 -12.09
C LEU A 254 -18.03 9.60 -13.55
N ARG A 255 -17.07 10.51 -13.72
CA ARG A 255 -16.01 10.30 -14.71
C ARG A 255 -14.76 9.96 -13.91
N PRO A 256 -13.88 9.09 -14.45
CA PRO A 256 -12.74 8.56 -13.72
C PRO A 256 -11.87 9.66 -13.13
#